data_AF-A0A850BHR8-F1
#
_entry.id   AF-A0A850BHR8-F1
#
_cell.length_a   1.000
_cell.length_b   1.000
_cell.length_c   1.000
_cell.angle_alpha   90.00
_cell.angle_beta   90.00
_cell.angle_gamma   90.00
#
_symmetry.space_group_name_H-M   'P 1'
#
loop_
_entity.id
_entity.type
_entity.pdbx_description
1 polymer ?
#
loop_
_entity_poly.entity_id
_entity_poly.type
_entity_poly.pdbx_seq_one_letter_code
_entity_poly.pdbx_strand_id
1 'polypeptide(L)'
;MTTVFVIIGIIITALVVVLIVLGMRASKLTEELEAAEMKCQQLDATTQQLKAKTAELDTEVQKRNGWLDHMEQDLEWTKAELEKRWKIDRKVYRILTLGMKATGKSSLTLKWANPLADLGKIEGTKIERYERTVSNVRTKDNTLVEHVFEVHDWGGEHIVDAQQELIIEQIHGLLMVVDLGGKDARQVDSKRISEQLEEFNPKALRYFFSPKTVSSCKSVVLFINKSDLIPGSPTQAEAQAKALYAPLIDSLKQYATQIDVKVLVGSASFGHSTHLLFSYFVEQILPKSAYDNQLWQRIKNEYQQRLPTFTGTPAVPGGQLPQGMPAPQIPHMQGQSNGHPQAGQASPNAVPPGPAPLPISTPSFGAPRSPGGAPVGKGTMKIQSGELPGQTAGNPMEVTAPLVQVPLPPAYKKG
;
A
#
# COMPACT_ATOMS: atom_id res chain seq x y z
N MET A 1 112.64 -40.40 -52.17
CA MET A 1 111.64 -39.36 -52.51
C MET A 1 110.22 -39.76 -52.13
N THR A 2 109.83 -41.04 -52.16
CA THR A 2 108.49 -41.54 -51.80
C THR A 2 108.07 -41.31 -50.33
N THR A 3 108.99 -41.41 -49.36
CA THR A 3 108.71 -41.19 -47.93
C THR A 3 108.35 -39.74 -47.57
N VAL A 4 108.92 -38.75 -48.28
CA VAL A 4 108.64 -37.33 -48.05
C VAL A 4 107.22 -36.97 -48.50
N PHE A 5 106.73 -37.55 -49.61
CA PHE A 5 105.35 -37.37 -50.07
C PHE A 5 104.32 -37.98 -49.11
N VAL A 6 104.65 -39.10 -48.44
CA VAL A 6 103.78 -39.73 -47.43
C VAL A 6 103.64 -38.85 -46.18
N ILE A 7 104.75 -38.28 -45.68
CA ILE A 7 104.74 -37.41 -44.50
C ILE A 7 103.97 -36.10 -44.78
N ILE A 8 104.18 -35.49 -45.95
CA ILE A 8 103.42 -34.30 -46.38
C ILE A 8 101.93 -34.65 -46.51
N GLY A 9 101.57 -35.81 -47.07
CA GLY A 9 100.19 -36.28 -47.14
C GLY A 9 99.53 -36.45 -45.77
N ILE A 10 100.22 -36.99 -44.77
CA ILE A 10 99.71 -37.14 -43.39
C ILE A 10 99.51 -35.77 -42.72
N ILE A 11 100.47 -34.84 -42.88
CA ILE A 11 100.37 -33.48 -42.32
C ILE A 11 99.20 -32.72 -42.94
N ILE A 12 99.02 -32.80 -44.25
CA ILE A 12 97.88 -32.19 -44.95
C ILE A 12 96.56 -32.80 -44.44
N THR A 13 96.50 -34.13 -44.29
CA THR A 13 95.29 -34.82 -43.80
C THR A 13 94.97 -34.42 -42.35
N ALA A 14 95.98 -34.34 -41.48
CA ALA A 14 95.81 -33.89 -40.09
C ALA A 14 95.35 -32.42 -40.01
N LEU A 15 95.90 -31.55 -40.85
CA LEU A 15 95.45 -30.15 -40.98
C LEU A 15 94.00 -30.05 -41.43
N VAL A 16 93.59 -30.86 -42.41
CA VAL A 16 92.19 -30.92 -42.88
C VAL A 16 91.27 -31.37 -41.76
N VAL A 17 91.64 -32.40 -40.98
CA VAL A 17 90.84 -32.86 -39.83
C VAL A 17 90.72 -31.78 -38.75
N VAL A 18 91.81 -31.07 -38.43
CA VAL A 18 91.77 -29.96 -37.44
C VAL A 18 90.88 -28.81 -37.94
N LEU A 19 90.96 -28.45 -39.23
CA LEU A 19 90.08 -27.44 -39.83
C LEU A 19 88.61 -27.86 -39.79
N ILE A 20 88.30 -29.14 -40.04
CA ILE A 20 86.94 -29.68 -39.91
C ILE A 20 86.44 -29.58 -38.47
N VAL A 21 87.25 -29.98 -37.48
CA VAL A 21 86.87 -29.90 -36.05
C VAL A 21 86.69 -28.45 -35.58
N LEU A 22 87.55 -27.54 -36.04
CA LEU A 22 87.40 -26.10 -35.78
C LEU A 22 86.15 -25.54 -36.46
N GLY A 23 85.86 -25.94 -37.70
CA GLY A 23 84.64 -25.58 -38.41
C GLY A 23 83.37 -26.08 -37.70
N MET A 24 83.38 -27.32 -37.21
CA MET A 24 82.27 -27.89 -36.42
C MET A 24 82.08 -27.18 -35.08
N ARG A 25 83.18 -26.84 -34.38
CA ARG A 25 83.12 -26.07 -33.12
C ARG A 25 82.64 -24.65 -33.36
N ALA A 26 83.11 -23.99 -34.42
CA ALA A 26 82.63 -22.67 -34.81
C ALA A 26 81.15 -22.72 -35.17
N SER A 27 80.70 -23.71 -35.95
CA SER A 27 79.28 -23.91 -36.28
C SER A 27 78.43 -24.11 -35.03
N LYS A 28 78.89 -24.91 -34.06
CA LYS A 28 78.17 -25.14 -32.80
C LYS A 28 78.11 -23.88 -31.93
N LEU A 29 79.19 -23.10 -31.88
CA LEU A 29 79.21 -21.82 -31.17
C LEU A 29 78.31 -20.78 -31.82
N THR A 30 78.24 -20.76 -33.16
CA THR A 30 77.29 -19.90 -33.90
C THR A 30 75.85 -20.32 -33.62
N GLU A 31 75.54 -21.63 -33.63
CA GLU A 31 74.20 -22.14 -33.30
C GLU A 31 73.81 -21.84 -31.84
N GLU A 32 74.74 -21.99 -30.89
CA GLU A 32 74.52 -21.64 -29.48
C GLU A 32 74.35 -20.12 -29.28
N LEU A 33 75.09 -19.30 -30.04
CA LEU A 33 74.96 -17.84 -30.03
C LEU A 33 73.62 -17.39 -30.61
N GLU A 34 73.21 -17.96 -31.76
CA GLU A 34 71.91 -17.71 -32.37
C GLU A 34 70.76 -18.14 -31.46
N ALA A 35 70.88 -19.30 -30.80
CA ALA A 35 69.91 -19.77 -29.82
C ALA A 35 69.83 -18.85 -28.59
N ALA A 36 70.97 -18.37 -28.10
CA ALA A 36 71.02 -17.41 -26.99
C ALA A 36 70.44 -16.05 -27.39
N GLU A 37 70.73 -15.56 -28.59
CA GLU A 37 70.19 -14.31 -29.12
C GLU A 37 68.68 -14.39 -29.30
N MET A 38 68.17 -15.46 -29.91
CA MET A 38 66.73 -15.72 -30.01
C MET A 38 66.06 -15.76 -28.64
N LYS A 39 66.70 -16.36 -27.63
CA LYS A 39 66.18 -16.40 -26.26
C LYS A 39 66.16 -15.02 -25.60
N CYS A 40 67.20 -14.21 -25.80
CA CYS A 40 67.22 -12.82 -25.32
C CYS A 40 66.09 -12.00 -25.97
N GLN A 41 65.90 -12.12 -27.29
CA GLN A 41 64.81 -11.45 -28.00
C GLN A 41 63.42 -11.90 -27.48
N GLN A 42 63.25 -13.20 -27.20
CA GLN A 42 62.01 -13.72 -26.64
C GLN A 42 61.76 -13.22 -25.20
N LEU A 43 62.80 -13.14 -24.37
CA LEU A 43 62.71 -12.60 -23.01
C LEU A 43 62.41 -11.10 -23.02
N ASP A 44 62.98 -10.35 -23.95
CA ASP A 44 62.68 -8.93 -24.12
C ASP A 44 61.24 -8.72 -24.59
N ALA A 45 60.75 -9.51 -25.55
CA ALA A 45 59.36 -9.47 -26.00
C ALA A 45 58.37 -9.80 -24.87
N THR A 46 58.66 -10.82 -24.07
CA THR A 46 57.82 -11.18 -22.91
C THR A 46 57.86 -10.12 -21.81
N THR A 47 59.03 -9.52 -21.56
CA THR A 47 59.18 -8.41 -20.61
C THR A 47 58.37 -7.19 -21.06
N GLN A 48 58.40 -6.86 -22.35
CA GLN A 48 57.57 -5.78 -22.90
C GLN A 48 56.08 -6.09 -22.80
N GLN A 49 55.67 -7.33 -23.09
CA GLN A 49 54.27 -7.76 -22.97
C GLN A 49 53.78 -7.71 -21.52
N LEU A 50 54.59 -8.16 -20.55
CA LEU A 50 54.25 -8.08 -19.13
C LEU A 50 54.15 -6.63 -18.67
N LYS A 51 55.07 -5.75 -19.08
CA LYS A 51 54.99 -4.31 -18.79
C LYS A 51 53.70 -3.69 -19.33
N ALA A 52 53.30 -4.04 -20.55
CA ALA A 52 52.04 -3.57 -21.14
C ALA A 52 50.83 -4.07 -20.34
N LYS A 53 50.81 -5.34 -19.94
CA LYS A 53 49.74 -5.90 -19.09
C LYS A 53 49.69 -5.26 -17.70
N THR A 54 50.84 -4.97 -17.08
CA THR A 54 50.88 -4.26 -15.79
C THR A 54 50.30 -2.86 -15.94
N ALA A 55 50.68 -2.12 -16.99
CA ALA A 55 50.11 -0.80 -17.25
C ALA A 55 48.59 -0.86 -17.52
N GLU A 56 48.11 -1.85 -18.26
CA GLU A 56 46.69 -2.06 -18.49
C GLU A 56 45.93 -2.32 -17.18
N LEU A 57 46.43 -3.24 -16.34
CA LEU A 57 45.86 -3.54 -15.03
C LEU A 57 45.87 -2.32 -14.10
N ASP A 58 46.94 -1.53 -14.09
CA ASP A 58 47.02 -0.30 -13.30
C ASP A 58 45.94 0.71 -13.73
N THR A 59 45.70 0.86 -15.04
CA THR A 59 44.60 1.72 -15.52
C THR A 59 43.22 1.16 -15.15
N GLU A 60 43.04 -0.15 -15.14
CA GLU A 60 41.78 -0.78 -14.72
C GLU A 60 41.54 -0.60 -13.22
N VAL A 61 42.57 -0.78 -12.39
CA VAL A 61 42.53 -0.53 -10.95
C VAL A 61 42.19 0.93 -10.67
N GLN A 62 42.81 1.88 -11.36
CA GLN A 62 42.48 3.31 -11.22
C GLN A 62 41.03 3.61 -11.59
N LYS A 63 40.51 3.01 -12.66
CA LYS A 63 39.10 3.15 -13.06
C LYS A 63 38.15 2.55 -12.01
N ARG A 64 38.46 1.36 -11.49
CA ARG A 64 37.68 0.71 -10.45
C ARG A 64 37.68 1.51 -9.15
N ASN A 65 38.83 2.04 -8.74
CA ASN A 65 38.92 2.90 -7.56
C ASN A 65 38.08 4.18 -7.73
N GLY A 66 38.19 4.87 -8.88
CA GLY A 66 37.37 6.05 -9.13
C GLY A 66 35.85 5.75 -9.16
N TRP A 67 35.46 4.55 -9.61
CA TRP A 67 34.07 4.10 -9.55
C TRP A 67 33.61 3.82 -8.11
N LEU A 68 34.46 3.20 -7.29
CA LEU A 68 34.18 2.97 -5.87
C LEU A 68 34.04 4.28 -5.10
N ASP A 69 34.94 5.24 -5.33
CA ASP A 69 34.87 6.57 -4.70
C ASP A 69 33.57 7.30 -5.05
N HIS A 70 33.14 7.22 -6.32
CA HIS A 70 31.85 7.79 -6.76
C HIS A 70 30.66 7.09 -6.07
N MET A 71 30.67 5.77 -5.98
CA MET A 71 29.62 5.02 -5.30
C MET A 71 29.55 5.34 -3.80
N GLU A 72 30.70 5.51 -3.14
CA GLU A 72 30.76 5.89 -1.74
C GLU A 72 30.17 7.30 -1.53
N GLN A 73 30.49 8.26 -2.40
CA GLN A 73 29.90 9.59 -2.38
C GLN A 73 28.38 9.57 -2.59
N ASP A 74 27.87 8.76 -3.53
CA ASP A 74 26.43 8.60 -3.75
C ASP A 74 25.74 7.97 -2.53
N LEU A 75 26.39 7.00 -1.89
CA LEU A 75 25.90 6.34 -0.69
C LEU A 75 25.87 7.31 0.50
N GLU A 76 26.90 8.13 0.68
CA GLU A 76 26.92 9.20 1.68
C GLU A 76 25.84 10.25 1.41
N TRP A 77 25.67 10.66 0.15
CA TRP A 77 24.63 11.61 -0.24
C TRP A 77 23.22 11.06 0.04
N THR A 78 22.95 9.82 -0.34
CA THR A 78 21.65 9.18 -0.09
C THR A 78 21.39 8.98 1.40
N LYS A 79 22.41 8.60 2.20
CA LYS A 79 22.29 8.55 3.66
C LYS A 79 21.97 9.91 4.26
N ALA A 80 22.70 10.96 3.86
CA ALA A 80 22.45 12.32 4.32
C ALA A 80 21.03 12.79 3.94
N GLU A 81 20.55 12.43 2.75
CA GLU A 81 19.21 12.77 2.30
C GLU A 81 18.12 11.98 3.03
N LEU A 82 18.38 10.73 3.42
CA LEU A 82 17.47 9.93 4.25
C LEU A 82 17.36 10.50 5.68
N GLU A 83 18.45 10.96 6.27
CA GLU A 83 18.44 11.60 7.60
C GLU A 83 17.66 12.93 7.60
N LYS A 84 17.56 13.61 6.44
CA LYS A 84 16.70 14.80 6.30
C LYS A 84 15.21 14.47 6.24
N ARG A 85 14.83 13.24 5.89
CA ARG A 85 13.42 12.85 5.80
C ARG A 85 12.83 12.79 7.21
N TRP A 86 11.59 13.27 7.33
CA TRP A 86 10.88 13.19 8.60
C TRP A 86 10.66 11.73 9.00
N LYS A 87 10.97 11.42 10.25
CA LYS A 87 10.61 10.14 10.86
C LYS A 87 9.10 10.12 11.06
N ILE A 88 8.42 9.16 10.45
CA ILE A 88 6.96 9.04 10.56
C ILE A 88 6.65 8.10 11.73
N ASP A 89 6.02 8.64 12.77
CA ASP A 89 5.47 7.86 13.88
C ASP A 89 3.98 7.63 13.63
N ARG A 90 3.52 6.37 13.65
CA ARG A 90 2.15 6.03 13.27
C ARG A 90 1.33 5.65 14.49
N LYS A 91 0.28 6.42 14.76
CA LYS A 91 -0.69 6.17 15.84
C LYS A 91 -2.01 5.68 15.27
N VAL A 92 -2.29 4.41 15.54
CA VAL A 92 -3.47 3.71 15.00
C VAL A 92 -4.59 3.66 16.03
N TYR A 93 -5.79 4.07 15.61
CA TYR A 93 -7.01 3.97 16.41
C TYR A 93 -7.97 3.00 15.72
N ARG A 94 -8.29 1.91 16.42
CA ARG A 94 -9.09 0.82 15.87
C ARG A 94 -10.57 1.01 16.11
N ILE A 95 -11.35 0.82 15.06
CA ILE A 95 -12.80 0.97 15.07
C ILE A 95 -13.42 -0.30 14.53
N LEU A 96 -14.28 -0.93 15.34
CA LEU A 96 -14.92 -2.19 14.97
C LEU A 96 -16.30 -1.93 14.41
N THR A 97 -16.59 -2.44 13.21
CA THR A 97 -17.90 -2.33 12.58
C THR A 97 -18.65 -3.66 12.67
N LEU A 98 -19.85 -3.63 13.25
CA LEU A 98 -20.71 -4.78 13.52
C LEU A 98 -22.12 -4.59 12.97
N GLY A 99 -22.82 -5.69 12.71
CA GLY A 99 -24.17 -5.67 12.15
C GLY A 99 -24.45 -6.92 11.32
N MET A 100 -25.73 -7.23 11.14
CA MET A 100 -26.15 -8.40 10.38
C MET A 100 -25.70 -8.34 8.91
N LYS A 101 -25.80 -9.48 8.21
CA LYS A 101 -25.51 -9.55 6.77
C LYS A 101 -26.40 -8.58 5.99
N ALA A 102 -25.82 -7.90 4.99
CA ALA A 102 -26.53 -6.96 4.10
C ALA A 102 -27.11 -5.66 4.75
N THR A 103 -26.63 -5.28 5.94
CA THR A 103 -26.99 -3.99 6.58
C THR A 103 -26.27 -2.76 5.98
N GLY A 104 -25.30 -2.96 5.09
CA GLY A 104 -24.54 -1.87 4.45
C GLY A 104 -23.28 -1.43 5.19
N LYS A 105 -22.77 -2.24 6.14
CA LYS A 105 -21.51 -2.00 6.86
C LYS A 105 -20.33 -1.72 5.96
N SER A 106 -20.11 -2.59 4.96
CA SER A 106 -19.02 -2.48 4.01
C SER A 106 -19.16 -1.23 3.16
N SER A 107 -20.38 -0.89 2.76
CA SER A 107 -20.65 0.36 2.04
C SER A 107 -20.33 1.60 2.88
N LEU A 108 -20.72 1.62 4.16
CA LEU A 108 -20.40 2.70 5.09
C LEU A 108 -18.89 2.81 5.33
N THR A 109 -18.24 1.67 5.58
CA THR A 109 -16.81 1.61 5.88
C THR A 109 -15.97 1.98 4.65
N LEU A 110 -16.35 1.52 3.47
CA LEU A 110 -15.68 1.86 2.23
C LEU A 110 -15.88 3.33 1.86
N LYS A 111 -17.10 3.88 2.01
CA LYS A 111 -17.34 5.33 1.83
C LYS A 111 -16.51 6.16 2.82
N TRP A 112 -16.29 5.63 4.01
CA TRP A 112 -15.42 6.25 4.98
C TRP A 112 -13.96 6.18 4.54
N ALA A 113 -13.42 5.02 4.22
CA ALA A 113 -12.02 4.86 3.81
C ALA A 113 -11.71 5.63 2.51
N ASN A 114 -12.61 5.55 1.54
CA ASN A 114 -12.52 6.19 0.24
C ASN A 114 -13.89 6.73 -0.21
N PRO A 115 -14.14 8.05 -0.09
CA PRO A 115 -15.42 8.66 -0.52
C PRO A 115 -15.77 8.41 -2.01
N LEU A 116 -14.75 8.22 -2.85
CA LEU A 116 -14.88 7.99 -4.29
C LEU A 116 -15.13 6.53 -4.66
N ALA A 117 -15.16 5.62 -3.69
CA ALA A 117 -15.40 4.22 -3.96
C ALA A 117 -16.79 3.98 -4.58
N ASP A 118 -16.81 3.17 -5.64
CA ASP A 118 -18.02 2.70 -6.29
C ASP A 118 -18.64 1.57 -5.47
N LEU A 119 -19.86 1.79 -4.98
CA LEU A 119 -20.57 0.84 -4.13
C LEU A 119 -21.19 -0.31 -4.93
N GLY A 120 -21.29 -0.19 -6.26
CA GLY A 120 -21.92 -1.19 -7.12
C GLY A 120 -21.14 -2.49 -7.28
N LYS A 121 -19.84 -2.49 -6.95
CA LYS A 121 -18.94 -3.64 -7.10
C LYS A 121 -18.56 -4.32 -5.79
N ILE A 122 -19.20 -3.96 -4.69
CA ILE A 122 -18.88 -4.53 -3.38
C ILE A 122 -19.43 -5.95 -3.30
N GLU A 123 -18.53 -6.94 -3.37
CA GLU A 123 -18.85 -8.31 -2.97
C GLU A 123 -18.93 -8.41 -1.45
N GLY A 124 -19.69 -9.38 -0.93
CA GLY A 124 -19.87 -9.52 0.52
C GLY A 124 -18.53 -9.71 1.23
N THR A 125 -18.22 -8.83 2.18
CA THR A 125 -16.96 -8.91 2.93
C THR A 125 -16.93 -10.14 3.85
N LYS A 126 -15.84 -10.90 3.79
CA LYS A 126 -15.55 -11.95 4.78
C LYS A 126 -15.00 -11.27 6.04
N ILE A 127 -13.89 -10.56 5.91
CA ILE A 127 -13.27 -9.68 6.91
C ILE A 127 -12.39 -8.69 6.13
N GLU A 128 -12.62 -7.39 6.25
CA GLU A 128 -11.77 -6.38 5.62
C GLU A 128 -11.31 -5.32 6.63
N ARG A 129 -10.05 -4.90 6.49
CA ARG A 129 -9.45 -3.84 7.29
C ARG A 129 -9.16 -2.66 6.39
N TYR A 130 -9.75 -1.53 6.73
CA TYR A 130 -9.58 -0.29 5.98
C TYR A 130 -8.83 0.72 6.80
N GLU A 131 -7.85 1.36 6.19
CA GLU A 131 -7.05 2.39 6.85
C GLU A 131 -7.35 3.75 6.24
N ARG A 132 -7.50 4.76 7.10
CA ARG A 132 -7.63 6.15 6.68
C ARG A 132 -6.82 7.07 7.58
N THR A 133 -5.86 7.76 6.99
CA THR A 133 -5.14 8.85 7.67
C THR A 133 -6.13 9.99 7.96
N VAL A 134 -6.21 10.37 9.23
CA VAL A 134 -7.14 11.40 9.74
C VAL A 134 -6.45 12.75 9.88
N SER A 135 -5.22 12.74 10.41
CA SER A 135 -4.41 13.94 10.58
C SER A 135 -2.93 13.63 10.61
N ASN A 136 -2.15 14.67 10.31
CA ASN A 136 -0.69 14.64 10.36
C ASN A 136 -0.20 15.80 11.22
N VAL A 137 0.41 15.48 12.37
CA VAL A 137 0.91 16.50 13.31
C VAL A 137 2.43 16.46 13.36
N ARG A 138 3.04 17.63 13.15
CA ARG A 138 4.49 17.79 13.30
C ARG A 138 4.84 18.02 14.76
N THR A 139 5.79 17.24 15.27
CA THR A 139 6.36 17.40 16.60
C THR A 139 7.70 18.11 16.53
N LYS A 140 8.16 18.65 17.67
CA LYS A 140 9.33 19.56 17.75
C LYS A 140 10.65 18.87 17.39
N ASP A 141 10.69 17.55 17.46
CA ASP A 141 11.81 16.65 17.20
C ASP A 141 11.91 16.20 15.73
N ASN A 142 11.29 16.93 14.80
CA ASN A 142 11.31 16.63 13.36
C ASN A 142 10.68 15.26 13.01
N THR A 143 9.83 14.74 13.89
CA THR A 143 8.95 13.60 13.65
C THR A 143 7.60 14.08 13.14
N LEU A 144 7.03 13.31 12.23
CA LEU A 144 5.66 13.47 11.74
C LEU A 144 4.81 12.38 12.39
N VAL A 145 3.90 12.75 13.27
CA VAL A 145 2.94 11.81 13.85
C VAL A 145 1.75 11.70 12.92
N GLU A 146 1.61 10.54 12.28
CA GLU A 146 0.46 10.19 11.46
C GLU A 146 -0.60 9.51 12.33
N HIS A 147 -1.79 10.09 12.36
CA HIS A 147 -2.93 9.52 13.06
C HIS A 147 -3.84 8.79 12.08
N VAL A 148 -3.98 7.48 12.25
CA VAL A 148 -4.71 6.60 11.33
C VAL A 148 -5.86 5.94 12.04
N PHE A 149 -7.03 5.93 11.39
CA PHE A 149 -8.14 5.08 11.78
C PHE A 149 -8.05 3.76 11.00
N GLU A 150 -8.02 2.66 11.73
CA GLU A 150 -8.11 1.30 11.19
C GLU A 150 -9.52 0.78 11.49
N VAL A 151 -10.32 0.56 10.44
CA VAL A 151 -11.71 0.14 10.55
C VAL A 151 -11.82 -1.33 10.17
N HIS A 152 -12.32 -2.13 11.09
CA HIS A 152 -12.45 -3.57 10.95
C HIS A 152 -13.90 -3.87 10.59
N ASP A 153 -14.15 -4.20 9.32
CA ASP A 153 -15.47 -4.61 8.83
C ASP A 153 -15.59 -6.13 8.90
N TRP A 154 -16.42 -6.60 9.83
CA TRP A 154 -16.72 -8.02 9.96
C TRP A 154 -17.97 -8.39 9.18
N GLY A 155 -17.87 -9.45 8.38
CA GLY A 155 -19.03 -10.05 7.74
C GLY A 155 -20.11 -10.39 8.77
N GLY A 156 -21.38 -10.23 8.41
CA GLY A 156 -22.49 -10.45 9.35
C GLY A 156 -22.62 -11.89 9.85
N GLU A 157 -21.92 -12.85 9.22
CA GLU A 157 -21.84 -14.26 9.61
C GLU A 157 -20.75 -14.50 10.68
N HIS A 158 -19.88 -13.51 10.92
CA HIS A 158 -18.69 -13.61 11.77
C HIS A 158 -18.78 -12.75 13.03
N ILE A 159 -20.00 -12.52 13.54
CA ILE A 159 -20.21 -11.67 14.72
C ILE A 159 -19.50 -12.21 15.98
N VAL A 160 -19.39 -13.53 16.10
CA VAL A 160 -18.67 -14.20 17.19
C VAL A 160 -17.17 -13.97 17.10
N ASP A 161 -16.60 -14.03 15.90
CA ASP A 161 -15.18 -13.74 15.67
C ASP A 161 -14.87 -12.27 15.98
N ALA A 162 -15.78 -11.36 15.62
CA ALA A 162 -15.68 -9.95 15.96
C ALA A 162 -15.72 -9.68 17.49
N GLN A 163 -16.45 -10.50 18.25
CA GLN A 163 -16.40 -10.47 19.72
C GLN A 163 -15.04 -10.91 20.25
N GLN A 164 -14.41 -11.91 19.63
CA GLN A 164 -13.07 -12.34 20.01
C GLN A 164 -12.04 -11.23 19.75
N GLU A 165 -12.20 -10.46 18.67
CA GLU A 165 -11.32 -9.32 18.40
C GLU A 165 -11.43 -8.22 19.48
N LEU A 166 -12.63 -7.94 20.02
CA LEU A 166 -12.80 -7.04 21.17
C LEU A 166 -12.00 -7.49 22.41
N ILE A 167 -11.82 -8.80 22.57
CA ILE A 167 -11.07 -9.39 23.69
C ILE A 167 -9.57 -9.32 23.43
N ILE A 168 -9.11 -9.54 22.20
CA ILE A 168 -7.68 -9.58 21.85
C ILE A 168 -7.12 -8.16 21.70
N GLU A 169 -7.78 -7.34 20.89
CA GLU A 169 -7.29 -6.04 20.48
C GLU A 169 -7.79 -4.89 21.38
N GLN A 170 -7.22 -3.69 21.20
CA GLN A 170 -7.68 -2.48 21.87
C GLN A 170 -8.55 -1.68 20.90
N ILE A 171 -9.86 -1.82 21.03
CA ILE A 171 -10.83 -1.11 20.21
C ILE A 171 -11.16 0.24 20.85
N HIS A 172 -11.05 1.30 20.06
CA HIS A 172 -11.25 2.69 20.46
C HIS A 172 -12.64 3.21 20.11
N GLY A 173 -13.28 2.63 19.09
CA GLY A 173 -14.64 2.95 18.67
C GLY A 173 -15.42 1.73 18.22
N LEU A 174 -16.74 1.73 18.45
CA LEU A 174 -17.63 0.68 18.01
C LEU A 174 -18.72 1.26 17.10
N LEU A 175 -18.86 0.74 15.89
CA LEU A 175 -19.92 1.08 14.95
C LEU A 175 -20.89 -0.09 14.83
N MET A 176 -22.09 0.06 15.39
CA MET A 176 -23.18 -0.91 15.23
C MET A 176 -24.11 -0.45 14.12
N VAL A 177 -24.27 -1.26 13.07
CA VAL A 177 -25.08 -0.91 11.89
C VAL A 177 -26.30 -1.82 11.81
N VAL A 178 -27.46 -1.19 11.84
CA VAL A 178 -28.76 -1.83 11.58
C VAL A 178 -29.40 -1.20 10.34
N ASP A 179 -30.32 -1.89 9.68
CA ASP A 179 -31.03 -1.40 8.49
C ASP A 179 -32.55 -1.37 8.64
N LEU A 180 -33.22 -0.49 7.92
CA LEU A 180 -34.68 -0.43 7.87
C LEU A 180 -35.30 -1.44 6.90
N GLY A 181 -34.48 -2.13 6.10
CA GLY A 181 -34.92 -3.17 5.17
C GLY A 181 -33.74 -3.90 4.52
N GLY A 182 -34.01 -5.03 3.85
CA GLY A 182 -33.01 -5.84 3.16
C GLY A 182 -32.32 -5.15 1.98
N LYS A 183 -31.46 -5.88 1.23
CA LYS A 183 -30.63 -5.31 0.13
C LYS A 183 -31.47 -4.56 -0.91
N ASP A 184 -32.58 -5.15 -1.33
CA ASP A 184 -33.45 -4.65 -2.41
C ASP A 184 -34.78 -4.11 -1.89
N ALA A 185 -34.85 -3.75 -0.60
CA ALA A 185 -36.06 -3.24 0.01
C ALA A 185 -36.44 -1.88 -0.58
N ARG A 186 -37.74 -1.70 -0.87
CA ARG A 186 -38.34 -0.43 -1.31
C ARG A 186 -39.17 0.25 -0.24
N GLN A 187 -39.39 -0.46 0.87
CA GLN A 187 -40.16 -0.02 2.01
C GLN A 187 -39.54 -0.61 3.28
N VAL A 188 -39.90 -0.05 4.42
CA VAL A 188 -39.48 -0.56 5.73
C VAL A 188 -39.95 -2.01 5.92
N ASP A 189 -39.06 -2.86 6.39
CA ASP A 189 -39.32 -4.28 6.65
C ASP A 189 -39.30 -4.56 8.17
N SER A 190 -40.49 -4.71 8.75
CA SER A 190 -40.67 -4.95 10.18
C SER A 190 -40.10 -6.30 10.64
N LYS A 191 -40.09 -7.32 9.77
CA LYS A 191 -39.52 -8.63 10.10
C LYS A 191 -38.02 -8.50 10.26
N ARG A 192 -37.38 -7.82 9.30
CA ARG A 192 -35.95 -7.52 9.32
C ARG A 192 -35.52 -6.70 10.54
N ILE A 193 -36.34 -5.72 10.95
CA ILE A 193 -36.09 -4.96 12.17
C ILE A 193 -36.15 -5.87 13.41
N SER A 194 -37.17 -6.74 13.48
CA SER A 194 -37.35 -7.67 14.60
C SER A 194 -36.18 -8.64 14.75
N GLU A 195 -35.70 -9.21 13.63
CA GLU A 195 -34.50 -10.07 13.60
C GLU A 195 -33.25 -9.34 14.14
N GLN A 196 -33.07 -8.06 13.77
CA GLN A 196 -31.95 -7.24 14.26
C GLN A 196 -32.08 -6.90 15.75
N LEU A 197 -33.29 -6.64 16.24
CA LEU A 197 -33.53 -6.42 17.67
C LEU A 197 -33.30 -7.68 18.50
N GLU A 198 -33.58 -8.86 17.95
CA GLU A 198 -33.29 -10.14 18.58
C GLU A 198 -31.78 -10.43 18.60
N GLU A 199 -31.08 -10.20 17.49
CA GLU A 199 -29.62 -10.35 17.40
C GLU A 199 -28.89 -9.44 18.40
N PHE A 200 -29.31 -8.16 18.48
CA PHE A 200 -28.73 -7.16 19.38
C PHE A 200 -29.54 -7.00 20.68
N ASN A 201 -30.10 -8.08 21.20
CA ASN A 201 -30.84 -8.04 22.46
C ASN A 201 -29.93 -7.66 23.66
N PRO A 202 -30.50 -7.22 24.80
CA PRO A 202 -29.72 -6.80 25.96
C PRO A 202 -28.71 -7.83 26.49
N LYS A 203 -28.98 -9.14 26.34
CA LYS A 203 -28.06 -10.19 26.77
C LYS A 203 -26.86 -10.30 25.82
N ALA A 204 -27.10 -10.19 24.51
CA ALA A 204 -26.05 -10.16 23.49
C ALA A 204 -25.14 -8.94 23.67
N LEU A 205 -25.70 -7.76 23.96
CA LEU A 205 -24.93 -6.53 24.19
C LEU A 205 -23.88 -6.65 25.30
N ARG A 206 -24.14 -7.45 26.34
CA ARG A 206 -23.19 -7.66 27.44
C ARG A 206 -21.86 -8.25 26.99
N TYR A 207 -21.84 -9.03 25.91
CA TYR A 207 -20.60 -9.61 25.37
C TYR A 207 -19.75 -8.57 24.64
N PHE A 208 -20.40 -7.58 23.99
CA PHE A 208 -19.69 -6.48 23.33
C PHE A 208 -19.15 -5.46 24.35
N PHE A 209 -19.90 -5.21 25.43
CA PHE A 209 -19.54 -4.27 26.49
C PHE A 209 -18.87 -4.94 27.70
N SER A 210 -17.86 -5.78 27.43
CA SER A 210 -16.99 -6.30 28.48
C SER A 210 -16.25 -5.17 29.21
N PRO A 211 -15.80 -5.35 30.47
CA PRO A 211 -15.04 -4.33 31.19
C PRO A 211 -13.82 -3.80 30.42
N LYS A 212 -13.14 -4.67 29.65
CA LYS A 212 -12.04 -4.27 28.77
C LYS A 212 -12.54 -3.30 27.70
N THR A 213 -13.57 -3.68 26.95
CA THR A 213 -14.15 -2.81 25.90
C THR A 213 -14.60 -1.48 26.48
N VAL A 214 -15.28 -1.50 27.63
CA VAL A 214 -15.76 -0.29 28.29
C VAL A 214 -14.61 0.65 28.68
N SER A 215 -13.47 0.10 29.09
CA SER A 215 -12.30 0.92 29.45
C SER A 215 -11.53 1.49 28.25
N SER A 216 -11.53 0.81 27.10
CA SER A 216 -10.75 1.22 25.93
C SER A 216 -11.56 1.96 24.87
N CYS A 217 -12.85 1.63 24.75
CA CYS A 217 -13.76 2.19 23.76
C CYS A 217 -14.22 3.56 24.23
N LYS A 218 -13.88 4.58 23.44
CA LYS A 218 -14.24 5.96 23.75
C LYS A 218 -15.66 6.28 23.32
N SER A 219 -16.15 5.63 22.27
CA SER A 219 -17.45 5.94 21.69
C SER A 219 -18.08 4.77 20.94
N VAL A 220 -19.41 4.68 21.03
CA VAL A 220 -20.25 3.71 20.35
C VAL A 220 -21.27 4.46 19.51
N VAL A 221 -21.34 4.12 18.22
CA VAL A 221 -22.34 4.66 17.31
C VAL A 221 -23.30 3.56 16.87
N LEU A 222 -24.59 3.74 17.14
CA LEU A 222 -25.65 3.01 16.45
C LEU A 222 -26.04 3.78 15.20
N PHE A 223 -25.75 3.21 14.02
CA PHE A 223 -26.13 3.75 12.74
C PHE A 223 -27.34 2.98 12.17
N ILE A 224 -28.48 3.65 12.07
CA ILE A 224 -29.70 3.12 11.45
C ILE A 224 -29.67 3.50 9.97
N ASN A 225 -29.33 2.53 9.13
CA ASN A 225 -29.13 2.68 7.70
C ASN A 225 -30.43 2.54 6.90
N LYS A 226 -30.40 3.03 5.65
CA LYS A 226 -31.50 3.02 4.68
C LYS A 226 -32.68 3.90 5.11
N SER A 227 -32.38 5.06 5.69
CA SER A 227 -33.39 6.06 6.09
C SER A 227 -34.25 6.56 4.92
N ASP A 228 -33.76 6.42 3.69
CA ASP A 228 -34.47 6.72 2.45
C ASP A 228 -35.74 5.86 2.22
N LEU A 229 -35.89 4.74 2.94
CA LEU A 229 -37.10 3.91 2.92
C LEU A 229 -38.28 4.54 3.69
N ILE A 230 -38.02 5.56 4.51
CA ILE A 230 -39.06 6.28 5.24
C ILE A 230 -39.43 7.54 4.45
N PRO A 231 -40.67 7.67 3.97
CA PRO A 231 -41.12 8.88 3.29
C PRO A 231 -41.21 10.05 4.28
N GLY A 232 -40.90 11.25 3.80
CA GLY A 232 -41.02 12.49 4.59
C GLY A 232 -39.73 13.29 4.63
N SER A 233 -39.68 14.26 5.55
CA SER A 233 -38.46 15.05 5.76
C SER A 233 -37.37 14.23 6.49
N PRO A 234 -36.08 14.58 6.37
CA PRO A 234 -35.01 13.88 7.09
C PRO A 234 -35.23 13.79 8.60
N THR A 235 -35.79 14.83 9.21
CA THR A 235 -36.13 14.86 10.65
C THR A 235 -37.25 13.87 11.00
N GLN A 236 -38.27 13.75 10.14
CA GLN A 236 -39.35 12.77 10.33
C GLN A 236 -38.84 11.34 10.17
N ALA A 237 -38.03 11.10 9.13
CA ALA A 237 -37.39 9.81 8.91
C ALA A 237 -36.49 9.41 10.09
N GLU A 238 -35.72 10.35 10.63
CA GLU A 238 -34.89 10.13 11.82
C GLU A 238 -35.74 9.78 13.06
N ALA A 239 -36.81 10.54 13.34
CA ALA A 239 -37.67 10.28 14.48
C ALA A 239 -38.35 8.91 14.38
N GLN A 240 -38.88 8.55 13.20
CA GLN A 240 -39.53 7.27 12.96
C GLN A 240 -38.54 6.10 13.02
N ALA A 241 -37.35 6.23 12.43
CA ALA A 241 -36.31 5.20 12.52
C ALA A 241 -35.87 4.95 13.96
N LYS A 242 -35.70 6.02 14.77
CA LYS A 242 -35.40 5.90 16.19
C LYS A 242 -36.54 5.25 16.97
N ALA A 243 -37.79 5.51 16.63
CA ALA A 243 -38.94 4.86 17.27
C ALA A 243 -38.94 3.35 17.02
N LEU A 244 -38.65 2.91 15.78
CA LEU A 244 -38.59 1.49 15.41
C LEU A 244 -37.48 0.73 16.16
N TYR A 245 -36.34 1.39 16.39
CA TYR A 245 -35.20 0.82 17.11
C TYR A 245 -35.12 1.24 18.58
N ALA A 246 -36.19 1.82 19.15
CA ALA A 246 -36.21 2.28 20.54
C ALA A 246 -35.74 1.23 21.56
N PRO A 247 -36.14 -0.07 21.47
CA PRO A 247 -35.68 -1.09 22.41
C PRO A 247 -34.15 -1.25 22.44
N LEU A 248 -33.51 -1.22 21.26
CA LEU A 248 -32.06 -1.31 21.14
C LEU A 248 -31.38 -0.03 21.64
N ILE A 249 -31.92 1.14 21.27
CA ILE A 249 -31.41 2.44 21.71
C ILE A 249 -31.41 2.52 23.24
N ASP A 250 -32.52 2.14 23.88
CA ASP A 250 -32.66 2.20 25.33
C ASP A 250 -31.75 1.19 26.03
N SER A 251 -31.51 0.03 25.40
CA SER A 251 -30.54 -0.96 25.89
C SER A 251 -29.10 -0.43 25.82
N LEU A 252 -28.73 0.26 24.74
CA LEU A 252 -27.40 0.87 24.59
C LEU A 252 -27.19 2.03 25.57
N LYS A 253 -28.22 2.83 25.83
CA LYS A 253 -28.17 3.93 26.80
C LYS A 253 -27.83 3.49 28.22
N GLN A 254 -28.05 2.22 28.58
CA GLN A 254 -27.64 1.68 29.88
C GLN A 254 -26.11 1.75 30.07
N TYR A 255 -25.35 1.71 28.97
CA TYR A 255 -23.88 1.82 28.97
C TYR A 255 -23.40 3.27 28.80
N ALA A 256 -24.29 4.24 28.59
CA ALA A 256 -23.96 5.64 28.32
C ALA A 256 -23.26 6.36 29.50
N THR A 257 -23.33 5.79 30.71
CA THR A 257 -22.61 6.31 31.87
C THR A 257 -21.11 6.05 31.81
N GLN A 258 -20.68 5.07 31.00
CA GLN A 258 -19.29 4.63 30.91
C GLN A 258 -18.69 4.87 29.52
N ILE A 259 -19.52 4.89 28.47
CA ILE A 259 -19.10 5.08 27.08
C ILE A 259 -20.00 6.13 26.42
N ASP A 260 -19.47 6.98 25.55
CA ASP A 260 -20.29 7.91 24.78
C ASP A 260 -21.11 7.16 23.71
N VAL A 261 -22.43 7.18 23.82
CA VAL A 261 -23.34 6.46 22.91
C VAL A 261 -24.09 7.46 22.03
N LYS A 262 -23.91 7.35 20.71
CA LYS A 262 -24.60 8.17 19.70
C LYS A 262 -25.48 7.33 18.79
N VAL A 263 -26.67 7.84 18.51
CA VAL A 263 -27.57 7.27 17.49
C VAL A 263 -27.58 8.19 16.29
N LEU A 264 -27.27 7.65 15.11
CA LEU A 264 -27.33 8.34 13.83
C LEU A 264 -28.28 7.60 12.90
N VAL A 265 -29.02 8.36 12.10
CA VAL A 265 -29.93 7.81 11.08
C VAL A 265 -29.48 8.34 9.72
N GLY A 266 -29.32 7.45 8.75
CA GLY A 266 -28.78 7.84 7.46
C GLY A 266 -28.95 6.79 6.37
N SER A 267 -28.31 7.09 5.24
CA SER A 267 -28.29 6.19 4.09
C SER A 267 -26.91 6.18 3.46
N ALA A 268 -26.28 5.01 3.45
CA ALA A 268 -24.99 4.80 2.79
C ALA A 268 -25.06 5.09 1.29
N SER A 269 -26.18 4.74 0.65
CA SER A 269 -26.39 4.90 -0.80
C SER A 269 -26.47 6.37 -1.22
N PHE A 270 -27.15 7.20 -0.41
CA PHE A 270 -27.33 8.62 -0.69
C PHE A 270 -26.32 9.53 0.04
N GLY A 271 -25.41 8.96 0.84
CA GLY A 271 -24.43 9.71 1.63
C GLY A 271 -25.03 10.53 2.79
N HIS A 272 -26.31 10.31 3.11
CA HIS A 272 -26.99 11.03 4.18
C HIS A 272 -26.42 10.59 5.54
N SER A 273 -25.97 11.55 6.35
CA SER A 273 -25.37 11.37 7.69
C SER A 273 -24.07 10.56 7.78
N THR A 274 -23.48 10.10 6.67
CA THR A 274 -22.22 9.33 6.68
C THR A 274 -21.01 10.18 7.07
N HIS A 275 -21.00 11.45 6.66
CA HIS A 275 -19.98 12.42 7.09
C HIS A 275 -20.09 12.69 8.60
N LEU A 276 -21.30 12.82 9.15
CA LEU A 276 -21.53 13.04 10.59
C LEU A 276 -20.97 11.91 11.44
N LEU A 277 -21.11 10.66 10.97
CA LEU A 277 -20.51 9.49 11.60
C LEU A 277 -18.99 9.63 11.72
N PHE A 278 -18.33 10.02 10.62
CA PHE A 278 -16.89 10.21 10.62
C PHE A 278 -16.45 11.33 11.56
N SER A 279 -17.06 12.52 11.45
CA SER A 279 -16.71 13.67 12.30
C SER A 279 -16.83 13.33 13.78
N TYR A 280 -17.85 12.56 14.14
CA TYR A 280 -18.10 12.17 15.50
C TYR A 280 -17.02 11.20 16.03
N PHE A 281 -16.60 10.20 15.23
CA PHE A 281 -15.47 9.37 15.63
C PHE A 281 -14.16 10.15 15.75
N VAL A 282 -13.90 11.09 14.84
CA VAL A 282 -12.74 11.99 14.98
C VAL A 282 -12.83 12.75 16.30
N GLU A 283 -13.98 13.35 16.60
CA GLU A 283 -14.18 14.17 17.79
C GLU A 283 -13.99 13.39 19.10
N GLN A 284 -14.49 12.17 19.17
CA GLN A 284 -14.48 11.36 20.39
C GLN A 284 -13.20 10.52 20.56
N ILE A 285 -12.62 10.03 19.46
CA ILE A 285 -11.49 9.09 19.53
C ILE A 285 -10.15 9.83 19.51
N LEU A 286 -10.03 10.83 18.65
CA LEU A 286 -8.75 11.47 18.38
C LEU A 286 -8.43 12.49 19.51
N PRO A 287 -7.22 12.46 20.11
CA PRO A 287 -6.87 13.44 21.13
C PRO A 287 -6.77 14.83 20.51
N LYS A 288 -7.12 15.88 21.26
CA LYS A 288 -7.10 17.27 20.75
C LYS A 288 -5.72 17.72 20.24
N SER A 289 -4.64 17.13 20.77
CA SER A 289 -3.26 17.38 20.31
C SER A 289 -2.98 16.85 18.90
N ALA A 290 -3.81 15.94 18.39
CA ALA A 290 -3.69 15.34 17.07
C ALA A 290 -4.42 16.13 15.99
N TYR A 291 -5.02 17.27 16.32
CA TYR A 291 -5.81 18.05 15.37
C TYR A 291 -4.89 18.96 14.58
N ASP A 292 -4.76 18.71 13.29
CA ASP A 292 -4.11 19.65 12.38
C ASP A 292 -5.07 20.78 11.98
N ASN A 293 -4.52 21.87 11.44
CA ASN A 293 -5.31 23.04 11.05
C ASN A 293 -6.38 22.71 9.99
N GLN A 294 -6.13 21.73 9.11
CA GLN A 294 -7.09 21.35 8.07
C GLN A 294 -8.26 20.56 8.66
N LEU A 295 -7.97 19.60 9.54
CA LEU A 295 -8.97 18.81 10.23
C LEU A 295 -9.87 19.72 11.09
N TRP A 296 -9.28 20.67 11.79
CA TRP A 296 -10.04 21.64 12.59
C TRP A 296 -11.00 22.48 11.73
N GLN A 297 -10.54 22.95 10.57
CA GLN A 297 -11.40 23.67 9.63
C GLN A 297 -12.54 22.80 9.10
N ARG A 298 -12.27 21.51 8.78
CA ARG A 298 -13.30 20.56 8.36
C ARG A 298 -14.35 20.34 9.46
N ILE A 299 -13.92 20.05 10.68
CA ILE A 299 -14.82 19.86 11.83
C ILE A 299 -15.67 21.12 12.08
N LYS A 300 -15.06 22.31 12.01
CA LYS A 300 -15.77 23.58 12.20
C LYS A 300 -16.84 23.81 11.13
N ASN A 301 -16.52 23.55 9.87
CA ASN A 301 -17.47 23.70 8.76
C ASN A 301 -18.65 22.73 8.91
N GLU A 302 -18.40 21.49 9.35
CA GLU A 302 -19.44 20.50 9.62
C GLU A 302 -20.31 20.89 10.81
N TYR A 303 -19.72 21.46 11.88
CA TYR A 303 -20.49 21.99 13.00
C TYR A 303 -21.42 23.15 12.58
N GLN A 304 -20.95 24.02 11.68
CA GLN A 304 -21.77 25.11 11.14
C GLN A 304 -22.93 24.60 10.28
N GLN A 305 -22.76 23.48 9.57
CA GLN A 305 -23.84 22.82 8.81
C GLN A 305 -24.88 22.12 9.71
N ARG A 306 -24.51 21.77 10.95
CA ARG A 306 -25.43 21.20 11.94
C ARG A 306 -26.34 22.23 12.61
N LEU A 307 -25.97 23.50 12.57
CA LEU A 307 -26.82 24.57 13.09
C LEU A 307 -27.97 24.79 12.10
N PRO A 308 -29.24 24.66 12.51
CA PRO A 308 -30.34 25.06 11.66
C PRO A 308 -30.11 26.52 11.29
N THR A 309 -30.12 26.82 9.98
CA THR A 309 -30.16 28.19 9.47
C THR A 309 -31.38 28.85 10.12
N PHE A 310 -31.14 29.61 11.18
CA PHE A 310 -32.15 30.44 11.79
C PHE A 310 -32.36 31.59 10.79
N THR A 311 -33.16 31.35 9.76
CA THR A 311 -33.75 32.43 8.98
C THR A 311 -34.55 33.24 9.98
N GLY A 312 -34.01 34.41 10.33
CA GLY A 312 -34.59 35.32 11.29
C GLY A 312 -36.08 35.46 11.06
N THR A 313 -36.82 35.30 12.14
CA THR A 313 -38.20 35.76 12.25
C THR A 313 -38.36 37.13 11.58
N PRO A 314 -39.32 37.33 10.65
CA PRO A 314 -39.67 38.68 10.26
C PRO A 314 -40.23 39.36 11.51
N ALA A 315 -39.47 40.31 12.04
CA ALA A 315 -39.94 41.17 13.11
C ALA A 315 -41.20 41.88 12.60
N VAL A 316 -42.31 41.65 13.27
CA VAL A 316 -43.51 42.47 13.21
C VAL A 316 -43.26 43.70 14.08
N PRO A 317 -43.31 44.93 13.56
CA PRO A 317 -43.49 46.10 14.40
C PRO A 317 -44.91 46.63 14.18
N GLY A 318 -45.72 46.54 15.23
CA GLY A 318 -46.97 47.27 15.29
C GLY A 318 -46.72 48.77 15.48
N GLY A 319 -47.35 49.57 14.61
CA GLY A 319 -47.95 50.86 14.96
C GLY A 319 -47.06 52.11 14.98
N GLN A 320 -47.03 52.84 13.86
CA GLN A 320 -47.19 54.31 13.81
C GLN A 320 -47.35 54.78 12.34
N LEU A 321 -48.46 55.48 12.05
CA LEU A 321 -48.68 56.25 10.82
C LEU A 321 -47.71 57.44 10.78
N PRO A 322 -47.16 57.81 9.60
CA PRO A 322 -47.71 59.00 8.94
C PRO A 322 -47.73 58.95 7.39
N GLN A 323 -48.55 59.86 6.87
CA GLN A 323 -48.82 60.31 5.50
C GLN A 323 -47.70 60.23 4.45
N GLY A 324 -48.11 60.04 3.18
CA GLY A 324 -47.45 60.65 2.01
C GLY A 324 -47.14 59.72 0.82
N MET A 325 -47.93 59.84 -0.25
CA MET A 325 -47.75 59.33 -1.64
C MET A 325 -46.34 59.64 -2.24
N PRO A 326 -45.85 59.00 -3.34
CA PRO A 326 -46.63 58.60 -4.53
C PRO A 326 -46.32 57.25 -5.19
N ALA A 327 -47.25 56.86 -6.06
CA ALA A 327 -47.29 55.63 -6.86
C ALA A 327 -46.23 55.57 -7.99
N PRO A 328 -45.70 54.38 -8.31
CA PRO A 328 -45.09 54.09 -9.60
C PRO A 328 -46.13 53.56 -10.61
N GLN A 329 -46.04 54.07 -11.83
CA GLN A 329 -46.91 53.83 -12.97
C GLN A 329 -46.83 52.38 -13.49
N ILE A 330 -47.97 51.85 -13.95
CA ILE A 330 -48.10 50.63 -14.74
C ILE A 330 -47.97 51.00 -16.23
N PRO A 331 -47.12 50.32 -17.01
CA PRO A 331 -47.28 50.26 -18.46
C PRO A 331 -48.21 49.10 -18.83
N HIS A 332 -49.36 49.43 -19.42
CA HIS A 332 -50.14 48.52 -20.25
C HIS A 332 -49.33 48.09 -21.48
N MET A 333 -49.36 46.79 -21.82
CA MET A 333 -49.52 46.42 -23.23
C MET A 333 -50.40 45.17 -23.40
N GLN A 334 -51.36 45.34 -24.30
CA GLN A 334 -52.35 44.39 -24.81
C GLN A 334 -51.70 43.32 -25.70
N GLY A 335 -52.37 42.17 -25.85
CA GLY A 335 -52.19 41.33 -27.04
C GLY A 335 -52.76 39.91 -26.94
N GLN A 336 -54.07 39.78 -27.21
CA GLN A 336 -54.76 38.72 -27.98
C GLN A 336 -54.20 37.27 -27.96
N SER A 337 -54.92 36.32 -27.34
CA SER A 337 -56.00 35.49 -27.91
C SER A 337 -55.61 34.58 -29.08
N ASN A 338 -55.55 33.25 -28.84
CA ASN A 338 -56.43 32.24 -29.46
C ASN A 338 -55.88 30.81 -29.31
N GLY A 339 -56.79 29.86 -29.10
CA GLY A 339 -56.67 28.51 -29.66
C GLY A 339 -56.28 27.37 -28.72
N HIS A 340 -57.27 26.74 -28.09
CA HIS A 340 -57.34 25.27 -27.97
C HIS A 340 -57.77 24.68 -29.33
N PRO A 341 -57.80 23.35 -29.55
CA PRO A 341 -57.15 22.22 -28.86
C PRO A 341 -56.41 21.32 -29.90
N GLN A 342 -55.87 20.15 -29.52
CA GLN A 342 -56.21 18.84 -30.12
C GLN A 342 -55.20 17.73 -29.77
N ALA A 343 -55.78 16.54 -29.63
CA ALA A 343 -55.23 15.27 -29.22
C ALA A 343 -54.24 14.60 -30.21
N GLY A 344 -53.50 13.62 -29.71
CA GLY A 344 -52.75 12.64 -30.50
C GLY A 344 -51.80 11.86 -29.60
N GLN A 345 -52.22 10.72 -29.06
CA GLN A 345 -51.93 9.37 -29.56
C GLN A 345 -50.69 8.73 -28.94
N ALA A 346 -50.92 7.58 -28.31
CA ALA A 346 -49.92 6.63 -27.85
C ALA A 346 -49.26 5.88 -29.02
N SER A 347 -48.02 5.45 -28.83
CA SER A 347 -47.58 4.14 -29.32
C SER A 347 -46.46 3.55 -28.45
N PRO A 348 -46.46 2.21 -28.27
CA PRO A 348 -45.54 1.47 -27.41
C PRO A 348 -44.38 0.83 -28.21
N ASN A 349 -43.53 0.09 -27.49
CA ASN A 349 -42.46 -0.82 -27.94
C ASN A 349 -41.07 -0.21 -28.14
N ALA A 350 -40.23 -0.36 -27.12
CA ALA A 350 -38.80 -0.60 -27.29
C ALA A 350 -38.39 -1.82 -26.45
N VAL A 351 -38.07 -2.90 -27.16
CA VAL A 351 -37.49 -4.14 -26.65
C VAL A 351 -36.04 -3.87 -26.26
N PRO A 352 -35.56 -4.21 -25.04
CA PRO A 352 -34.14 -4.17 -24.75
C PRO A 352 -33.43 -5.42 -25.32
N PRO A 353 -32.21 -5.26 -25.90
CA PRO A 353 -31.45 -6.38 -26.45
C PRO A 353 -30.90 -7.27 -25.33
N GLY A 354 -30.99 -8.59 -25.56
CA GLY A 354 -30.49 -9.62 -24.66
C GLY A 354 -28.96 -9.66 -24.56
N PRO A 355 -28.43 -10.28 -23.48
CA PRO A 355 -26.99 -10.31 -23.21
C PRO A 355 -26.24 -11.30 -24.11
N ALA A 356 -25.07 -10.89 -24.59
CA ALA A 356 -24.10 -11.74 -25.27
C ALA A 356 -23.41 -12.71 -24.27
N PRO A 357 -23.06 -13.94 -24.71
CA PRO A 357 -22.49 -14.96 -23.84
C PRO A 357 -21.01 -14.71 -23.51
N LEU A 358 -20.64 -14.93 -22.25
CA LEU A 358 -19.27 -14.91 -21.76
C LEU A 358 -18.55 -16.24 -22.06
N PRO A 359 -17.26 -16.21 -22.44
CA PRO A 359 -16.47 -17.41 -22.64
C PRO A 359 -15.97 -18.01 -21.31
N ILE A 360 -16.11 -19.33 -21.25
CA ILE A 360 -15.59 -20.26 -20.25
C ILE A 360 -14.06 -20.30 -20.32
N SER A 361 -13.38 -20.12 -19.19
CA SER A 361 -12.09 -20.78 -18.94
C SER A 361 -11.81 -20.87 -17.44
N THR A 362 -11.80 -22.11 -16.95
CA THR A 362 -11.22 -22.51 -15.66
C THR A 362 -9.71 -22.72 -15.82
N PRO A 363 -8.95 -22.62 -14.72
CA PRO A 363 -8.18 -23.81 -14.35
C PRO A 363 -8.22 -24.12 -12.85
N SER A 364 -8.72 -25.33 -12.61
CA SER A 364 -8.32 -26.36 -11.64
C SER A 364 -7.24 -26.05 -10.59
N PHE A 365 -7.63 -26.33 -9.35
CA PHE A 365 -6.79 -26.56 -8.18
C PHE A 365 -5.77 -27.71 -8.37
N GLY A 366 -4.61 -27.55 -7.74
CA GLY A 366 -3.68 -28.63 -7.46
C GLY A 366 -2.89 -28.32 -6.18
N ALA A 367 -3.28 -28.94 -5.06
CA ALA A 367 -2.36 -29.29 -3.97
C ALA A 367 -2.05 -30.79 -4.13
N PRO A 368 -0.86 -31.28 -3.75
CA PRO A 368 -0.80 -31.85 -2.39
C PRO A 368 0.58 -31.89 -1.69
N ARG A 369 0.47 -32.02 -0.35
CA ARG A 369 1.26 -32.90 0.57
C ARG A 369 2.64 -32.48 1.11
N SER A 370 2.64 -32.32 2.43
CA SER A 370 3.73 -32.64 3.38
C SER A 370 4.15 -34.12 3.34
N PRO A 371 5.36 -34.40 3.85
CA PRO A 371 5.55 -35.26 5.03
C PRO A 371 6.49 -34.54 6.04
N GLY A 372 6.33 -34.59 7.37
CA GLY A 372 6.32 -35.76 8.26
C GLY A 372 7.54 -35.67 9.20
N GLY A 373 7.33 -35.65 10.53
CA GLY A 373 8.38 -35.70 11.57
C GLY A 373 9.09 -37.08 11.62
N ALA A 374 10.10 -37.38 12.44
CA ALA A 374 10.72 -36.80 13.63
C ALA A 374 12.13 -37.48 13.79
N PRO A 375 12.71 -37.80 14.98
CA PRO A 375 13.64 -36.96 15.73
C PRO A 375 14.98 -37.65 16.15
N VAL A 376 15.78 -36.93 16.97
CA VAL A 376 16.83 -37.40 17.93
C VAL A 376 18.23 -37.77 17.38
N GLY A 377 19.26 -37.11 17.94
CA GLY A 377 20.65 -37.61 17.91
C GLY A 377 21.62 -36.71 18.68
N LYS A 378 21.85 -37.00 19.96
CA LYS A 378 22.97 -36.47 20.77
C LYS A 378 24.30 -37.06 20.26
N GLY A 379 25.36 -36.26 20.18
CA GLY A 379 26.71 -36.75 19.90
C GLY A 379 27.79 -35.68 20.09
N THR A 380 28.50 -35.78 21.21
CA THR A 380 29.64 -34.97 21.66
C THR A 380 30.95 -35.27 20.94
N MET A 381 31.77 -34.23 20.78
CA MET A 381 33.24 -34.14 20.68
C MET A 381 34.02 -35.07 19.72
N LYS A 382 34.82 -34.45 18.85
CA LYS A 382 36.29 -34.62 18.88
C LYS A 382 36.99 -33.49 18.12
N ILE A 383 37.87 -32.78 18.82
CA ILE A 383 38.95 -31.98 18.26
C ILE A 383 40.01 -32.95 17.76
N GLN A 384 40.43 -32.84 16.51
CA GLN A 384 41.65 -33.47 16.04
C GLN A 384 42.36 -32.55 15.04
N SER A 385 43.47 -32.00 15.52
CA SER A 385 44.58 -31.43 14.77
C SER A 385 45.18 -32.46 13.81
N GLY A 386 45.60 -32.02 12.62
CA GLY A 386 46.47 -32.85 11.77
C GLY A 386 46.52 -32.41 10.30
N GLU A 387 47.61 -31.73 9.96
CA GLU A 387 48.40 -31.87 8.73
C GLU A 387 47.78 -31.67 7.34
N LEU A 388 48.37 -30.69 6.63
CA LEU A 388 48.36 -30.55 5.18
C LEU A 388 49.07 -31.73 4.51
N PRO A 389 48.55 -32.19 3.36
CA PRO A 389 49.46 -32.36 2.23
C PRO A 389 48.86 -31.94 0.89
N GLY A 390 49.75 -31.48 0.01
CA GLY A 390 49.79 -31.98 -1.36
C GLY A 390 48.90 -31.30 -2.40
N GLN A 391 49.56 -30.46 -3.20
CA GLN A 391 49.14 -30.14 -4.57
C GLN A 391 48.84 -31.40 -5.38
N THR A 392 47.73 -31.42 -6.10
CA THR A 392 47.63 -32.05 -7.43
C THR A 392 46.57 -31.34 -8.28
N ALA A 393 46.87 -31.29 -9.58
CA ALA A 393 46.24 -30.51 -10.62
C ALA A 393 44.82 -30.94 -11.04
N GLY A 394 44.10 -30.00 -11.67
CA GLY A 394 43.33 -30.25 -12.90
C GLY A 394 41.82 -30.35 -12.78
N ASN A 395 41.09 -29.26 -13.03
CA ASN A 395 40.29 -29.08 -14.26
C ASN A 395 39.50 -27.76 -14.26
N PRO A 396 39.37 -27.08 -15.41
CA PRO A 396 38.57 -25.86 -15.55
C PRO A 396 37.13 -26.22 -15.94
N MET A 397 36.14 -25.71 -15.19
CA MET A 397 34.79 -25.52 -15.74
C MET A 397 34.50 -24.03 -15.83
N GLU A 398 34.44 -23.62 -17.07
CA GLU A 398 33.99 -22.35 -17.61
C GLU A 398 32.51 -22.13 -17.22
N VAL A 399 32.22 -21.07 -16.47
CA VAL A 399 30.85 -20.54 -16.32
C VAL A 399 30.90 -19.05 -16.63
N THR A 400 30.78 -18.76 -17.92
CA THR A 400 30.61 -17.41 -18.46
C THR A 400 29.14 -17.02 -18.30
N ALA A 401 28.81 -16.29 -17.24
CA ALA A 401 27.55 -15.56 -17.18
C ALA A 401 27.74 -14.19 -17.88
N PRO A 402 26.88 -13.78 -18.82
CA PRO A 402 27.03 -12.48 -19.47
C PRO A 402 26.72 -11.34 -18.49
N LEU A 403 27.63 -10.37 -18.44
CA LEU A 403 27.45 -9.08 -17.77
C LEU A 403 26.23 -8.37 -18.39
N VAL A 404 25.19 -8.15 -17.59
CA VAL A 404 24.10 -7.25 -17.94
C VAL A 404 24.64 -5.82 -17.93
N GLN A 405 24.76 -5.21 -19.11
CA GLN A 405 25.05 -3.78 -19.23
C GLN A 405 23.83 -3.00 -18.74
N VAL A 406 23.94 -2.42 -17.55
CA VAL A 406 22.98 -1.42 -17.06
C VAL A 406 23.40 -0.06 -17.66
N PRO A 407 22.52 0.64 -18.41
CA PRO A 407 22.84 1.95 -18.95
C PRO A 407 23.11 2.96 -17.83
N LEU A 408 24.16 3.76 -17.99
CA LEU A 408 24.45 4.91 -17.13
C LEU A 408 23.27 5.89 -17.13
N PRO A 409 22.81 6.39 -15.97
CA PRO A 409 21.83 7.46 -15.93
C PRO A 409 22.41 8.75 -16.52
N PRO A 410 21.58 9.59 -17.18
CA PRO A 410 22.04 10.85 -17.75
C PRO A 410 22.52 11.81 -16.65
N ALA A 411 23.66 12.46 -16.91
CA ALA A 411 24.24 13.45 -16.02
C ALA A 411 23.23 14.57 -15.71
N TYR A 412 22.92 14.73 -14.42
CA TYR A 412 22.17 15.87 -13.91
C TYR A 412 22.97 17.16 -14.16
N LYS A 413 22.50 18.00 -15.08
CA LYS A 413 22.94 19.40 -15.15
C LYS A 413 22.36 20.12 -13.93
N LYS A 414 23.22 20.62 -13.04
CA LYS A 414 22.85 21.59 -12.01
C LYS A 414 22.36 22.87 -12.72
N GLY A 415 21.10 23.22 -12.46
CA GLY A 415 20.55 24.56 -12.72
C GLY A 415 20.73 25.46 -11.51
#